data_AF-A0A2E0XAH2-F1
#
_entry.id   AF-A0A2E0XAH2-F1
#
_cell.length_a   1.000
_cell.length_b   1.000
_cell.length_c   1.000
_cell.angle_alpha   90.00
_cell.angle_beta   90.00
_cell.angle_gamma   90.00
#
_symmetry.space_group_name_H-M   'P 1'
#
loop_
_entity.id
_entity.type
_entity.pdbx_description
1 polymer ?
#
loop_
_entity_poly.entity_id
_entity_poly.type
_entity_poly.pdbx_seq_one_letter_code
_entity_poly.pdbx_strand_id
1 'polypeptide(L)'
;MLTIAEAAERLGYTVKGLRNIVERSRARAQGRSTRGPVIKFMQVSRKSPILFREEWIEEFIDACTIDPHAVESEPPEQKSGRKSPPLSIESTSGLDDWLLRM
;
A
#
# COMPACT_ATOMS: atom_id res chain seq x y z
N MET A 1 13.28 -16.34 -12.53
CA MET A 1 11.88 -15.91 -12.29
C MET A 1 11.12 -17.12 -11.80
N LEU A 2 10.37 -16.98 -10.71
CA LEU A 2 9.62 -18.04 -10.06
C LEU A 2 8.13 -17.90 -10.39
N THR A 3 7.45 -19.01 -10.63
CA THR A 3 5.99 -19.09 -10.73
C THR A 3 5.35 -18.94 -9.35
N ILE A 4 4.03 -18.72 -9.32
CA ILE A 4 3.28 -18.70 -8.05
C ILE A 4 3.34 -20.03 -7.28
N ALA A 5 3.54 -21.16 -7.95
CA ALA A 5 3.67 -22.45 -7.28
C ALA A 5 5.02 -22.55 -6.56
N GLU A 6 6.11 -22.27 -7.27
CA GLU A 6 7.47 -22.29 -6.70
C GLU A 6 7.65 -21.25 -5.59
N ALA A 7 7.10 -20.04 -5.77
CA ALA A 7 7.14 -19.01 -4.74
C ALA A 7 6.33 -19.40 -3.49
N ALA A 8 5.18 -20.07 -3.67
CA ALA A 8 4.37 -20.55 -2.55
C ALA A 8 5.11 -21.63 -1.75
N GLU A 9 5.74 -22.59 -2.45
CA GLU A 9 6.56 -23.63 -1.84
C GLU A 9 7.70 -23.04 -1.01
N ARG A 10 8.47 -22.10 -1.59
CA ARG A 10 9.60 -21.45 -0.89
C ARG A 10 9.16 -20.67 0.35
N LEU A 11 8.02 -20.00 0.29
CA LEU A 11 7.49 -19.21 1.41
C LEU A 11 6.69 -20.04 2.42
N GLY A 12 6.50 -21.35 2.18
CA GLY A 12 5.67 -22.20 3.05
C GLY A 12 4.16 -21.87 2.97
N TYR A 13 3.69 -21.27 1.88
CA TYR A 13 2.27 -20.98 1.66
C TYR A 13 1.61 -22.02 0.75
N THR A 14 0.29 -22.10 0.83
CA THR A 14 -0.49 -22.69 -0.26
C THR A 14 -0.56 -21.73 -1.45
N VAL A 15 -0.68 -22.25 -2.67
CA VAL A 15 -0.86 -21.43 -3.89
C VAL A 15 -2.05 -20.48 -3.76
N LYS A 16 -3.15 -20.94 -3.15
CA LYS A 16 -4.34 -20.11 -2.87
C LYS A 16 -4.02 -18.99 -1.89
N GLY A 17 -3.27 -19.29 -0.82
CA GLY A 17 -2.82 -18.30 0.16
C GLY A 17 -1.96 -17.21 -0.49
N LEU A 18 -0.96 -17.60 -1.28
CA LEU A 18 -0.11 -16.65 -1.98
C LEU A 18 -0.90 -15.80 -2.99
N ARG A 19 -1.90 -16.39 -3.68
CA ARG A 19 -2.78 -15.64 -4.59
C ARG A 19 -3.58 -14.56 -3.86
N ASN A 20 -4.01 -14.80 -2.62
CA ASN A 20 -4.68 -13.78 -1.81
C ASN A 20 -3.74 -12.61 -1.46
N ILE A 21 -2.47 -12.90 -1.17
CA ILE A 21 -1.46 -11.87 -0.93
C ILE A 21 -1.22 -11.05 -2.20
N VAL A 22 -1.16 -11.70 -3.38
CA VAL A 22 -1.02 -11.00 -4.67
C VAL A 22 -2.21 -10.07 -4.93
N GLU A 23 -3.45 -10.54 -4.71
CA GLU A 23 -4.63 -9.70 -4.92
C GLU A 23 -4.67 -8.52 -3.95
N ARG A 24 -4.23 -8.73 -2.70
CA ARG A 24 -4.06 -7.63 -1.73
C ARG A 24 -3.00 -6.63 -2.18
N SER A 25 -1.87 -7.13 -2.68
CA SER A 25 -0.76 -6.30 -3.16
C SER A 25 -1.22 -5.43 -4.35
N ARG A 26 -2.04 -6.01 -5.23
CA ARG A 26 -2.70 -5.27 -6.31
C ARG A 26 -3.67 -4.21 -5.79
N ALA A 27 -4.53 -4.54 -4.82
CA ALA A 27 -5.45 -3.58 -4.23
C ALA A 27 -4.69 -2.40 -3.61
N ARG A 28 -3.57 -2.66 -2.92
CA ARG A 28 -2.69 -1.62 -2.37
C ARG A 28 -2.06 -0.76 -3.46
N ALA A 29 -1.57 -1.35 -4.55
CA ALA A 29 -1.03 -0.61 -5.70
C ALA A 29 -2.09 0.28 -6.38
N GLN A 30 -3.37 -0.06 -6.26
CA GLN A 30 -4.50 0.76 -6.72
C GLN A 30 -4.94 1.82 -5.69
N GLY A 31 -4.19 2.02 -4.60
CA GLY A 31 -4.50 3.00 -3.56
C GLY A 31 -5.59 2.56 -2.57
N ARG A 32 -6.03 1.30 -2.61
CA ARG A 32 -7.01 0.79 -1.63
C ARG A 32 -6.32 0.49 -0.30
N SER A 33 -7.00 0.79 0.80
CA SER A 33 -6.53 0.39 2.13
C SER A 33 -6.59 -1.12 2.29
N THR A 34 -5.47 -1.73 2.66
CA THR A 34 -5.35 -3.17 2.85
C THR A 34 -4.63 -3.47 4.17
N ARG A 35 -5.11 -4.47 4.91
CA ARG A 35 -4.44 -4.97 6.12
C ARG A 35 -3.60 -6.21 5.81
N GLY A 36 -2.43 -6.29 6.44
CA GLY A 36 -1.53 -7.45 6.36
C GLY A 36 -0.46 -7.35 5.26
N PRO A 37 0.32 -8.43 5.07
CA PRO A 37 1.50 -8.42 4.20
C PRO A 37 1.14 -8.23 2.73
N VAL A 38 2.07 -7.61 1.99
CA VAL A 38 2.03 -7.40 0.53
C VAL A 38 3.38 -7.79 -0.05
N ILE A 39 3.39 -8.23 -1.30
CA ILE A 39 4.58 -8.74 -2.00
C ILE A 39 4.69 -8.14 -3.39
N LYS A 40 5.93 -7.91 -3.85
CA LYS A 40 6.20 -7.50 -5.24
C LYS A 40 6.01 -8.69 -6.18
N PHE A 41 5.43 -8.45 -7.34
CA PHE A 41 5.25 -9.46 -8.37
C PHE A 41 5.16 -8.80 -9.75
N MET A 42 5.42 -9.58 -10.80
CA MET A 42 5.26 -9.17 -12.19
C MET A 42 4.10 -9.91 -12.82
N GLN A 43 3.22 -9.17 -13.49
CA GLN A 43 2.16 -9.74 -14.31
C GLN A 43 1.78 -8.77 -15.42
N VAL A 44 2.02 -9.16 -16.68
CA VAL A 44 1.81 -8.32 -17.86
C VAL A 44 0.32 -8.03 -18.11
N SER A 45 -0.54 -9.04 -17.90
CA SER A 45 -1.99 -8.92 -18.00
C SER A 45 -2.68 -9.82 -16.97
N ARG A 46 -3.94 -9.57 -16.65
CA ARG A 46 -4.71 -10.40 -15.68
C ARG A 46 -4.75 -11.89 -16.03
N LYS A 47 -4.61 -12.25 -17.32
CA LYS A 47 -4.61 -13.64 -17.81
C LYS A 47 -3.19 -14.23 -17.88
N SER A 48 -2.15 -13.40 -17.82
CA SER A 48 -0.75 -13.85 -17.84
C SER A 48 -0.37 -14.51 -16.51
N PRO A 49 0.64 -15.41 -16.51
CA PRO A 49 1.20 -15.95 -15.28
C PRO A 49 1.68 -14.84 -14.33
N ILE A 50 1.58 -15.10 -13.03
CA ILE A 50 2.18 -14.27 -11.99
C ILE A 50 3.60 -14.78 -11.78
N LEU A 51 4.58 -13.89 -11.90
CA LEU A 51 5.99 -14.21 -11.76
C LEU A 51 6.61 -13.40 -10.62
N PHE A 52 7.54 -14.03 -9.91
CA PHE A 52 8.27 -13.46 -8.80
C PHE A 52 9.75 -13.46 -9.11
N ARG A 53 10.44 -12.41 -8.72
CA ARG A 53 11.90 -12.41 -8.68
C ARG A 53 12.37 -12.96 -7.35
N GLU A 54 13.55 -13.56 -7.33
CA GLU A 54 14.11 -14.15 -6.12
C GLU A 54 14.37 -13.07 -5.06
N GLU A 55 14.91 -11.93 -5.47
CA GLU A 55 15.15 -10.80 -4.57
C GLU A 55 13.85 -10.27 -3.91
N TRP A 56 12.71 -10.36 -4.59
CA TRP A 56 11.43 -9.91 -4.03
C TRP A 56 10.85 -10.89 -3.00
N ILE A 57 11.21 -12.18 -3.11
CA ILE A 57 10.84 -13.19 -2.12
C ILE A 57 11.67 -12.98 -0.85
N GLU A 58 12.98 -12.74 -1.00
CA GLU A 58 13.88 -12.46 0.12
C GLU A 58 13.48 -11.17 0.87
N GLU A 59 13.27 -10.07 0.15
CA GLU A 59 12.77 -8.82 0.75
C GLU A 59 11.45 -9.01 1.51
N PHE A 60 10.58 -9.89 0.99
CA PHE A 60 9.31 -10.20 1.64
C PHE A 60 9.51 -11.00 2.93
N ILE A 61 10.42 -11.97 2.92
CA ILE A 61 10.80 -12.74 4.10
C ILE A 61 11.35 -11.78 5.16
N ASP A 62 12.30 -10.93 4.80
CA ASP A 62 12.91 -9.97 5.74
C ASP A 62 11.85 -9.04 6.34
N ALA A 63 10.98 -8.47 5.51
CA ALA A 63 9.91 -7.57 5.97
C ALA A 63 8.85 -8.25 6.86
N CYS A 64 8.72 -9.59 6.77
CA CYS A 64 7.76 -10.37 7.56
C CYS A 64 8.42 -11.12 8.72
N THR A 65 9.76 -11.08 8.83
CA THR A 65 10.50 -11.76 9.87
C THR A 65 10.54 -10.91 11.13
N ILE A 66 10.22 -11.52 12.26
CA ILE A 66 10.38 -10.90 13.57
C ILE A 66 11.69 -11.45 14.13
N ASP A 67 12.71 -10.59 14.19
CA ASP A 67 13.99 -10.94 14.81
C ASP A 67 13.93 -10.64 16.32
N PRO A 68 13.99 -11.66 17.19
CA PRO A 68 13.97 -11.47 18.64
C PRO A 68 15.27 -10.87 19.20
N HIS A 69 16.33 -10.77 18.40
CA HIS A 69 17.64 -10.24 18.79
C HIS A 69 18.00 -8.95 18.05
N ALA A 70 17.12 -8.45 17.19
CA ALA A 70 17.26 -7.12 16.61
C ALA A 70 17.09 -6.08 17.72
N VAL A 71 18.20 -5.64 18.28
CA VAL A 71 18.26 -4.45 19.13
C VAL A 71 17.68 -3.31 18.30
N GLU A 72 16.53 -2.79 18.76
CA GLU A 72 15.65 -1.83 18.06
C GLU A 72 16.45 -0.82 17.22
N SER A 73 16.54 -1.08 15.91
CA SER A 73 16.98 -0.09 14.95
C SER A 73 15.72 0.56 14.40
N GLU A 74 15.46 1.74 14.95
CA GLU A 74 14.48 2.78 14.62
C GLU A 74 13.21 2.38 13.84
N PRO A 75 12.01 2.76 14.33
CA PRO A 75 10.79 2.55 13.56
C PRO A 75 10.89 3.23 12.19
N PRO A 76 10.51 2.57 11.09
CA PRO A 76 10.46 3.23 9.79
C PRO A 76 9.51 4.41 9.90
N GLU A 77 9.99 5.62 9.57
CA GLU A 77 9.20 6.85 9.55
C GLU A 77 7.86 6.59 8.85
N GLN A 78 6.81 6.42 9.64
CA GLN A 78 5.46 6.51 9.16
C GLN A 78 5.27 7.97 8.76
N LYS A 79 5.45 8.28 7.47
CA LYS A 79 4.99 9.53 6.87
C LYS A 79 3.46 9.56 6.96
N SER A 80 2.95 9.89 8.14
CA SER A 80 1.58 10.27 8.37
C SER A 80 1.35 11.59 7.62
N GLY A 81 0.27 11.63 6.85
CA GLY A 81 0.03 12.70 5.88
C GLY A 81 -0.50 14.01 6.47
N ARG A 82 -0.89 14.86 5.51
CA ARG A 82 -1.60 16.15 5.59
C ARG A 82 -0.75 17.39 5.91
N LYS A 83 -0.41 18.11 4.84
CA LYS A 83 -0.76 19.53 4.75
C LYS A 83 -1.48 19.77 3.42
N SER A 84 -2.79 20.03 3.52
CA SER A 84 -3.61 20.63 2.48
C SER A 84 -3.04 22.01 2.10
N PRO A 85 -3.22 22.47 0.85
CA PRO A 85 -2.87 23.84 0.46
C PRO A 85 -3.83 24.84 1.14
N PRO A 86 -3.35 26.02 1.58
CA PRO A 86 -4.23 27.08 2.03
C PRO A 86 -4.84 27.74 0.79
N LEU A 87 -6.14 27.56 0.57
CA LEU A 87 -6.89 28.42 -0.34
C LEU A 87 -7.40 29.62 0.46
N SER A 88 -6.93 30.79 0.03
CA SER A 88 -7.20 32.12 0.56
C SER A 88 -8.69 32.37 0.78
N ILE A 89 -9.03 32.85 1.98
CA ILE A 89 -10.31 33.51 2.25
C ILE A 89 -10.15 34.94 1.75
N GLU A 90 -10.70 35.23 0.57
CA GLU A 90 -10.82 36.61 0.08
C GLU A 90 -12.10 37.20 0.70
N SER A 91 -11.89 38.15 1.63
CA SER A 91 -12.93 38.98 2.22
C SER A 91 -13.46 39.95 1.17
N THR A 92 -14.53 39.59 0.48
CA THR A 92 -15.29 40.56 -0.32
C THR A 92 -16.47 41.07 0.51
N SER A 93 -16.25 42.25 1.07
CA SER A 93 -17.26 43.19 1.54
C SER A 93 -18.22 43.62 0.41
N GLY A 94 -19.52 43.47 0.66
CA GLY A 94 -20.65 44.07 -0.06
C GLY A 94 -21.91 43.63 0.68
N LEU A 95 -22.58 44.40 1.55
CA LEU A 95 -23.07 45.77 1.44
C LEU A 95 -24.09 45.93 0.31
N ASP A 96 -25.23 45.24 0.46
CA ASP A 96 -26.48 45.54 -0.25
C ASP A 96 -27.69 45.38 0.70
N ASP A 97 -28.14 46.53 1.19
CA ASP A 97 -29.52 47.03 1.16
C ASP A 97 -30.67 46.06 1.54
N TRP A 98 -31.06 46.04 2.82
CA TRP A 98 -32.39 45.55 3.27
C TRP A 98 -32.98 46.39 4.41
N LEU A 99 -32.92 47.72 4.28
CA LEU A 99 -33.63 48.65 5.15
C LEU A 99 -34.99 49.02 4.53
N LEU A 100 -35.91 48.05 4.49
CA LEU A 100 -37.31 48.27 4.17
C LEU A 100 -38.16 47.13 4.77
N ARG A 101 -38.45 47.22 6.07
CA ARG A 101 -39.75 46.79 6.65
C ARG A 101 -39.87 47.15 8.14
N MET A 102 -40.89 47.97 8.40
CA MET A 102 -41.48 48.46 9.66
C MET A 102 -40.88 49.72 10.24
#